data_AF-A0A962SBN7-F1
#
_entry.id   AF-A0A962SBN7-F1
#
_cell.length_a   1.000
_cell.length_b   1.000
_cell.length_c   1.000
_cell.angle_alpha   90.00
_cell.angle_beta   90.00
_cell.angle_gamma   90.00
#
_symmetry.space_group_name_H-M   'P 1'
#
loop_
_entity.id
_entity.type
_entity.pdbx_description
1 polymer ?
#
loop_
_entity_poly.entity_id
_entity_poly.type
_entity_poly.pdbx_seq_one_letter_code
_entity_poly.pdbx_strand_id
1 'polypeptide(L)'
;MCALQYLRLLPSGSKWGLVYVILTLGMVNNAGASWLDSDYWCRVYGCIAVGDGNAWDIYDVYDFSTGRTVRAGQPLIAWSGNPYQGSGTVNAVKTGTLNPVDTPNTYQGVLIDIDQNGDSLADGLLSDANASGYLDLGDGLAEFGLTPQTDIVLKDRAFKHSFYIAARTDFYVYGRAWLQSGSGELADSISPEQTGLGVDMVRTGVDNGFAFGSSTTDPDFVPASGIADLDDIWNTPKRLAEFRRNGGTRASNSNDVANQAVRVDIEYQLPEPDFSYGTGELAYRVEYLFYNR
;
A
#
# COMPACT_ATOMS: atom_id res chain seq x y z
N MET A 1 34.03 10.80 16.73
CA MET A 1 35.31 11.34 17.26
C MET A 1 36.33 11.27 16.14
N CYS A 2 36.85 12.42 15.68
CA CYS A 2 37.88 12.50 14.65
C CYS A 2 39.18 13.05 15.22
N ALA A 3 40.28 12.48 14.71
CA ALA A 3 41.68 12.90 14.72
C ALA A 3 42.48 12.85 16.03
N LEU A 4 43.50 11.99 16.02
CA LEU A 4 44.83 12.36 16.50
C LEU A 4 45.82 12.05 15.37
N GLN A 5 46.58 13.05 14.92
CA GLN A 5 47.85 12.79 14.23
C GLN A 5 48.94 13.68 14.79
N TYR A 6 50.04 13.01 15.15
CA TYR A 6 51.29 13.57 15.59
C TYR A 6 51.94 14.39 14.48
N LEU A 7 52.35 15.62 14.80
CA LEU A 7 53.26 16.41 13.97
C LEU A 7 54.68 16.19 14.50
N ARG A 8 55.56 15.58 13.70
CA ARG A 8 57.00 15.52 13.99
C ARG A 8 57.73 16.41 12.99
N LEU A 9 58.15 17.58 13.43
CA LEU A 9 58.99 18.49 12.65
C LEU A 9 60.44 17.99 12.71
N LEU A 10 61.03 17.69 11.54
CA LEU A 10 62.46 17.47 11.40
C LEU A 10 63.14 18.78 10.97
N PRO A 11 64.34 19.09 11.49
CA PRO A 11 65.01 20.34 11.19
C PRO A 11 65.73 20.30 9.84
N SER A 12 65.43 21.34 9.06
CA SER A 12 66.25 22.07 8.10
C SER A 12 67.33 21.30 7.33
N GLY A 13 67.11 21.14 6.03
CA GLY A 13 68.20 21.07 5.06
C GLY A 13 67.99 20.09 3.92
N SER A 14 67.07 20.34 3.01
CA SER A 14 67.27 20.04 1.58
C SER A 14 66.11 20.57 0.75
N LYS A 15 66.46 21.12 -0.40
CA LYS A 15 65.60 21.72 -1.42
C LYS A 15 64.82 20.63 -2.16
N TRP A 16 63.58 20.32 -1.82
CA TRP A 16 62.72 19.50 -2.67
C TRP A 16 61.25 19.91 -2.58
N GLY A 17 60.58 19.84 -3.73
CA GLY A 17 59.25 20.34 -4.09
C GLY A 17 58.19 20.40 -2.99
N LEU A 18 57.56 21.57 -2.91
CA LEU A 18 56.32 21.78 -2.19
C LEU A 18 55.19 21.11 -2.99
N VAL A 19 54.95 19.83 -2.75
CA VAL A 19 53.76 19.14 -3.26
C VAL A 19 52.58 19.59 -2.40
N TYR A 20 51.79 20.53 -2.92
CA TYR A 20 50.46 20.81 -2.37
C TYR A 20 49.58 19.58 -2.61
N VAL A 21 49.45 18.71 -1.60
CA VAL A 21 48.32 17.78 -1.55
C VAL A 21 47.13 18.59 -1.07
N ILE A 22 46.31 19.07 -2.01
CA ILE A 22 44.96 19.51 -1.69
C ILE A 22 44.19 18.22 -1.32
N LEU A 23 44.10 17.94 -0.01
CA LEU A 23 43.06 17.07 0.50
C LEU A 23 41.75 17.83 0.29
N THR A 24 41.07 17.57 -0.83
CA THR A 24 39.63 17.72 -0.87
C THR A 24 39.10 16.79 0.20
N LEU A 25 38.74 17.36 1.36
CA LEU A 25 37.76 16.77 2.25
C LEU A 25 36.51 16.61 1.41
N GLY A 26 36.39 15.46 0.75
CA GLY A 26 35.11 14.99 0.28
C GLY A 26 34.22 15.06 1.52
N MET A 27 33.24 15.94 1.48
CA MET A 27 32.06 15.77 2.31
C MET A 27 31.58 14.38 1.93
N VAL A 28 31.93 13.39 2.74
CA VAL A 28 31.20 12.14 2.77
C VAL A 28 29.83 12.63 3.19
N ASN A 29 28.93 12.79 2.22
CA ASN A 29 27.51 12.78 2.53
C ASN A 29 27.38 11.52 3.37
N ASN A 30 27.20 11.68 4.69
CA ASN A 30 26.70 10.59 5.48
C ASN A 30 25.44 10.19 4.73
N ALA A 31 25.46 9.04 4.05
CA ALA A 31 24.25 8.43 3.57
C ALA A 31 23.37 8.40 4.83
N GLY A 32 22.33 9.23 4.83
CA GLY A 32 21.45 9.32 5.99
C GLY A 32 20.98 7.91 6.32
N ALA A 33 20.80 7.62 7.61
CA ALA A 33 20.02 6.45 7.97
C ALA A 33 18.56 6.91 7.97
N SER A 34 17.67 6.10 7.38
CA SER A 34 16.23 6.26 7.49
C SER A 34 15.84 6.20 8.97
N TRP A 35 14.64 6.65 9.34
CA TRP A 35 14.20 6.55 10.73
C TRP A 35 14.32 5.11 11.25
N LEU A 36 13.91 4.14 10.43
CA LEU A 36 14.02 2.70 10.67
C LEU A 36 15.47 2.25 10.95
N ASP A 37 16.46 2.91 10.35
CA ASP A 37 17.89 2.65 10.57
C ASP A 37 18.57 3.49 11.63
N SER A 38 17.95 4.59 12.03
CA SER A 38 18.50 5.49 13.05
C SER A 38 17.96 5.18 14.45
N ASP A 39 16.71 4.71 14.55
CA ASP A 39 16.06 4.45 15.83
C ASP A 39 16.65 3.23 16.54
N TYR A 40 16.97 3.40 17.82
CA TYR A 40 17.59 2.35 18.62
C TYR A 40 16.62 1.18 18.86
N TRP A 41 15.36 1.46 19.17
CA TRP A 41 14.39 0.44 19.58
C TRP A 41 13.98 -0.43 18.40
N CYS A 42 13.69 0.19 17.26
CA CYS A 42 13.43 -0.53 16.01
C CYS A 42 14.64 -1.40 15.59
N ARG A 43 15.87 -0.89 15.78
CA ARG A 43 17.08 -1.66 15.47
C ARG A 43 17.30 -2.87 16.37
N VAL A 44 17.00 -2.75 17.66
CA VAL A 44 17.30 -3.76 18.67
C VAL A 44 16.17 -4.78 18.81
N TYR A 45 14.92 -4.33 18.77
CA TYR A 45 13.75 -5.16 19.05
C TYR A 45 12.90 -5.44 17.82
N GLY A 46 13.07 -4.67 16.75
CA GLY A 46 12.25 -4.76 15.55
C GLY A 46 11.11 -3.74 15.54
N CYS A 47 10.79 -3.27 14.34
CA CYS A 47 9.59 -2.47 14.07
C CYS A 47 9.17 -2.67 12.62
N ILE A 48 7.97 -2.19 12.31
CA ILE A 48 7.47 -2.04 10.95
C ILE A 48 7.04 -0.59 10.73
N ALA A 49 7.20 -0.11 9.51
CA ALA A 49 6.70 1.16 9.01
C ALA A 49 5.73 0.85 7.87
N VAL A 50 4.50 1.34 7.98
CA VAL A 50 3.42 1.12 7.04
C VAL A 50 3.00 2.46 6.48
N GLY A 51 2.94 2.62 5.16
CA GLY A 51 2.70 3.93 4.56
C GLY A 51 1.80 3.89 3.33
N ASP A 52 1.21 5.04 3.04
CA ASP A 52 0.41 5.32 1.84
C ASP A 52 1.23 6.00 0.73
N GLY A 53 2.57 5.99 0.85
CA GLY A 53 3.49 6.70 -0.04
C GLY A 53 3.69 8.19 0.29
N ASN A 54 2.90 8.76 1.19
CA ASN A 54 3.05 10.14 1.67
C ASN A 54 3.39 10.20 3.17
N ALA A 55 2.72 9.39 3.98
CA ALA A 55 2.89 9.27 5.42
C ALA A 55 3.27 7.83 5.80
N TRP A 56 3.88 7.69 6.98
CA TRP A 56 4.30 6.40 7.53
C TRP A 56 3.83 6.28 8.97
N ASP A 57 3.07 5.24 9.26
CA ASP A 57 2.72 4.77 10.58
C ASP A 57 3.72 3.71 11.04
N ILE A 58 4.17 3.81 12.28
CA ILE A 58 5.15 2.88 12.84
C ILE A 58 4.47 1.97 13.85
N TYR A 59 4.84 0.69 13.82
CA TYR A 59 4.45 -0.28 14.84
C TYR A 59 5.69 -0.95 15.42
N ASP A 60 5.82 -0.87 16.74
CA ASP A 60 6.96 -1.36 17.49
C ASP A 60 6.71 -2.78 18.03
N VAL A 61 7.78 -3.58 18.05
CA VAL A 61 7.83 -4.82 18.84
C VAL A 61 8.10 -4.51 20.31
N TYR A 62 8.68 -3.37 20.64
CA TYR A 62 8.95 -2.97 22.02
C TYR A 62 7.80 -2.15 22.60
N ASP A 63 7.22 -2.63 23.71
CA ASP A 63 6.22 -1.92 24.48
C ASP A 63 6.88 -1.09 25.58
N PHE A 64 6.90 0.22 25.38
CA PHE A 64 7.47 1.20 26.30
C PHE A 64 6.71 1.32 27.62
N SER A 65 5.42 0.97 27.64
CA SER A 65 4.59 1.06 28.85
C SER A 65 4.93 -0.05 29.85
N THR A 66 5.28 -1.24 29.35
CA THR A 66 5.64 -2.40 30.16
C THR A 66 7.14 -2.69 30.21
N GLY A 67 7.93 -2.06 29.34
CA GLY A 67 9.37 -2.28 29.21
C GLY A 67 9.70 -3.68 28.68
N ARG A 68 8.84 -4.24 27.83
CA ARG A 68 8.93 -5.63 27.33
C ARG A 68 8.67 -5.70 25.84
N THR A 69 9.07 -6.79 25.20
CA THR A 69 8.71 -7.07 23.81
C THR A 69 7.30 -7.67 23.72
N VAL A 70 6.56 -7.26 22.69
CA VAL A 70 5.31 -7.88 22.26
C VAL A 70 5.57 -9.37 22.01
N ARG A 71 4.70 -10.23 22.53
CA ARG A 71 4.85 -11.69 22.37
C ARG A 71 4.46 -12.10 20.96
N ALA A 72 5.04 -13.19 20.46
CA ALA A 72 4.59 -13.84 19.24
C ALA A 72 3.06 -14.06 19.26
N GLY A 73 2.39 -13.75 18.15
CA GLY A 73 0.93 -13.83 18.01
C GLY A 73 0.15 -12.72 18.73
N GLN A 74 0.80 -11.65 19.18
CA GLN A 74 0.13 -10.46 19.73
C GLN A 74 0.24 -9.26 18.77
N PRO A 75 -0.73 -8.34 18.78
CA PRO A 75 -0.68 -7.15 17.93
C PRO A 75 0.52 -6.28 18.32
N LEU A 76 1.19 -5.73 17.30
CA LEU A 76 2.27 -4.75 17.48
C LEU A 76 1.72 -3.42 17.99
N ILE A 77 2.57 -2.63 18.65
CA ILE A 77 2.16 -1.38 19.30
C ILE A 77 2.35 -0.22 18.33
N ALA A 78 1.26 0.47 17.97
CA ALA A 78 1.34 1.67 17.17
C ALA A 78 2.12 2.78 17.91
N TRP A 79 3.03 3.46 17.21
CA TRP A 79 3.93 4.47 17.78
C TRP A 79 3.18 5.71 18.33
N SER A 80 1.96 5.98 17.86
CA SER A 80 1.07 6.99 18.44
C SER A 80 0.73 6.74 19.93
N GLY A 81 1.00 5.54 20.45
CA GLY A 81 0.89 5.18 21.86
C GLY A 81 2.20 5.28 22.68
N ASN A 82 3.29 5.78 22.11
CA ASN A 82 4.60 5.82 22.78
C ASN A 82 4.80 7.15 23.57
N PRO A 83 5.07 7.11 24.89
CA PRO A 83 5.30 8.30 25.72
C PRO A 83 6.60 9.06 25.42
N TYR A 84 7.50 8.52 24.57
CA TYR A 84 8.78 9.12 24.20
C TYR A 84 8.83 9.63 22.76
N GLN A 85 7.71 10.16 22.23
CA GLN A 85 7.67 10.87 20.95
C GLN A 85 8.64 12.06 20.93
N GLY A 86 9.90 11.78 20.58
CA GLY A 86 10.94 12.79 20.43
C GLY A 86 10.83 13.42 19.04
N SER A 87 10.41 14.68 19.01
CA SER A 87 10.62 15.77 18.02
C SER A 87 10.82 15.49 16.51
N GLY A 88 10.65 14.28 16.00
CA GLY A 88 10.58 13.96 14.58
C GLY A 88 9.13 14.02 14.17
N THR A 89 8.84 14.71 13.07
CA THR A 89 7.51 14.93 12.53
C THR A 89 6.90 13.59 12.06
N VAL A 90 6.36 12.81 12.99
CA VAL A 90 5.52 11.66 12.67
C VAL A 90 4.14 12.25 12.38
N ASN A 91 3.86 12.43 11.09
CA ASN A 91 2.55 12.88 10.66
C ASN A 91 1.50 11.85 11.07
N ALA A 92 0.36 12.36 11.55
CA ALA A 92 -0.79 11.55 11.92
C ALA A 92 -1.24 10.65 10.76
N VAL A 93 -1.59 9.41 11.14
CA VAL A 93 -2.32 8.38 10.38
C VAL A 93 -3.14 8.99 9.24
N LYS A 94 -2.71 8.75 8.01
CA LYS A 94 -3.57 8.83 6.83
C LYS A 94 -3.46 7.52 6.09
N THR A 95 -4.51 6.72 6.18
CA THR A 95 -4.75 5.60 5.28
C THR A 95 -5.23 6.18 3.95
N GLY A 96 -4.37 6.15 2.94
CA GLY A 96 -4.67 6.59 1.59
C GLY A 96 -4.30 5.51 0.58
N THR A 97 -5.14 5.32 -0.44
CA THR A 97 -4.88 4.39 -1.54
C THR A 97 -3.99 5.10 -2.57
N LEU A 98 -2.83 4.53 -2.94
CA LEU A 98 -2.03 5.09 -4.06
C LEU A 98 -2.57 4.77 -5.46
N ASN A 99 -3.72 4.12 -5.55
CA ASN A 99 -4.60 4.28 -6.69
C ASN A 99 -5.93 4.81 -6.17
N PRO A 100 -6.29 6.08 -6.39
CA PRO A 100 -7.70 6.35 -6.61
C PRO A 100 -8.11 5.48 -7.80
N VAL A 101 -8.93 4.45 -7.55
CA VAL A 101 -10.07 4.32 -8.46
C VAL A 101 -10.78 5.64 -8.27
N ASP A 102 -10.96 6.38 -9.36
CA ASP A 102 -11.75 7.61 -9.35
C ASP A 102 -13.01 7.34 -8.54
N THR A 103 -13.05 7.83 -7.30
CA THR A 103 -14.30 7.85 -6.54
C THR A 103 -15.25 8.61 -7.43
N PRO A 104 -16.40 8.04 -7.82
CA PRO A 104 -17.35 8.75 -8.66
C PRO A 104 -17.65 10.07 -7.96
N ASN A 105 -17.22 11.19 -8.55
CA ASN A 105 -17.55 12.50 -8.04
C ASN A 105 -19.07 12.71 -8.20
N THR A 106 -19.62 13.77 -7.61
CA THR A 106 -21.06 14.07 -7.62
C THR A 106 -21.70 14.24 -9.02
N TYR A 107 -20.90 14.13 -10.09
CA TYR A 107 -21.31 14.13 -11.50
C TYR A 107 -20.95 12.84 -12.27
N GLN A 108 -20.40 11.83 -11.59
CA GLN A 108 -20.10 10.53 -12.16
C GLN A 108 -21.15 9.53 -11.69
N GLY A 109 -22.19 9.37 -12.50
CA GLY A 109 -22.96 8.13 -12.52
C GLY A 109 -22.18 7.06 -13.29
N VAL A 110 -22.56 5.80 -13.11
CA VAL A 110 -22.15 4.74 -14.04
C VAL A 110 -22.76 5.09 -15.40
N LEU A 111 -21.93 5.46 -16.36
CA LEU A 111 -22.31 5.43 -17.77
C LEU A 111 -22.27 3.94 -18.17
N ILE A 112 -23.43 3.34 -18.36
CA ILE A 112 -23.50 2.09 -19.11
C ILE A 112 -23.27 2.49 -20.56
N ASP A 113 -22.04 2.34 -21.03
CA ASP A 113 -21.66 2.61 -22.41
C ASP A 113 -21.37 1.29 -23.14
N ILE A 114 -21.79 1.21 -24.40
CA ILE A 114 -21.77 -0.02 -25.20
C ILE A 114 -20.60 0.08 -26.15
N ASP A 115 -19.45 -0.45 -25.73
CA ASP A 115 -18.28 -0.59 -26.58
C ASP A 115 -18.47 -1.78 -27.53
N GLN A 116 -18.47 -1.50 -28.83
CA GLN A 116 -18.66 -2.53 -29.86
C GLN A 116 -17.37 -3.31 -30.19
N ASN A 117 -16.18 -2.86 -29.77
CA ASN A 117 -14.91 -3.44 -30.25
C ASN A 117 -13.73 -3.48 -29.26
N GLY A 118 -13.87 -3.07 -28.00
CA GLY A 118 -12.82 -3.21 -26.98
C GLY A 118 -11.75 -2.11 -26.99
N ASP A 119 -11.94 -1.03 -27.75
CA ASP A 119 -11.02 0.10 -27.82
C ASP A 119 -11.43 1.24 -26.87
N SER A 120 -10.49 2.14 -26.55
CA SER A 120 -10.72 3.28 -25.65
C SER A 120 -11.96 4.11 -26.06
N LEU A 121 -12.75 4.50 -25.05
CA LEU A 121 -13.98 5.32 -25.12
C LEU A 121 -13.94 6.32 -26.28
N ALA A 122 -14.83 6.16 -27.25
CA ALA A 122 -15.02 7.16 -28.30
C ALA A 122 -15.71 8.39 -27.69
N ASP A 123 -15.07 9.55 -27.81
CA ASP A 123 -15.52 10.85 -27.27
C ASP A 123 -16.73 11.43 -28.04
N GLY A 124 -17.68 10.59 -28.45
CA GLY A 124 -18.79 10.95 -29.32
C GLY A 124 -20.04 10.12 -29.08
N LEU A 125 -21.16 10.80 -28.86
CA LEU A 125 -22.50 10.22 -28.77
C LEU A 125 -22.79 9.38 -30.02
N LEU A 126 -23.32 8.17 -29.83
CA LEU A 126 -23.80 7.31 -30.93
C LEU A 126 -24.84 8.07 -31.76
N SER A 127 -24.73 8.02 -33.09
CA SER A 127 -25.75 8.60 -33.97
C SER A 127 -26.95 7.65 -34.08
N ASP A 128 -28.04 7.99 -33.42
CA ASP A 128 -29.36 7.33 -33.53
C ASP A 128 -30.19 7.92 -34.69
N ALA A 129 -31.43 7.43 -34.86
CA ALA A 129 -32.32 7.83 -35.96
C ALA A 129 -32.66 9.33 -35.97
N ASN A 130 -32.56 10.01 -34.83
CA ASN A 130 -32.80 11.45 -34.69
C ASN A 130 -31.51 12.28 -34.45
N ALA A 131 -30.34 11.62 -34.47
CA ALA A 131 -29.01 12.16 -34.20
C ALA A 131 -28.87 12.87 -32.84
N SER A 132 -29.66 12.48 -31.84
CA SER A 132 -29.62 13.06 -30.50
C SER A 132 -28.65 12.33 -29.58
N GLY A 133 -28.40 11.04 -29.83
CA GLY A 133 -27.53 10.19 -29.02
C GLY A 133 -28.15 9.79 -27.68
N TYR A 134 -29.47 9.81 -27.58
CA TYR A 134 -30.23 9.45 -26.38
C TYR A 134 -31.35 8.49 -26.75
N LEU A 135 -31.46 7.38 -26.03
CA LEU A 135 -32.55 6.42 -26.19
C LEU A 135 -33.90 7.08 -25.85
N ASP A 136 -34.74 7.32 -26.85
CA ASP A 136 -36.10 7.82 -26.69
C ASP A 136 -37.18 6.88 -27.26
N LEU A 137 -38.44 7.31 -27.20
CA LEU A 137 -39.62 6.50 -27.53
C LEU A 137 -39.70 6.15 -29.04
N GLY A 138 -38.88 6.79 -29.89
CA GLY A 138 -38.77 6.55 -31.31
C GLY A 138 -37.66 5.58 -31.71
N ASP A 139 -36.76 5.22 -30.79
CA ASP A 139 -35.55 4.47 -31.13
C ASP A 139 -35.70 2.96 -30.91
N GLY A 140 -34.98 2.20 -31.73
CA GLY A 140 -34.79 0.76 -31.56
C GLY A 140 -33.47 0.45 -30.87
N LEU A 141 -33.44 -0.56 -30.00
CA LEU A 141 -32.20 -1.02 -29.32
C LEU A 141 -31.05 -1.31 -30.30
N ALA A 142 -31.36 -1.76 -31.53
CA ALA A 142 -30.38 -2.04 -32.57
C ALA A 142 -29.62 -0.80 -33.08
N GLU A 143 -30.18 0.40 -32.95
CA GLU A 143 -29.53 1.67 -33.34
C GLU A 143 -28.38 2.03 -32.39
N PHE A 144 -28.40 1.46 -31.18
CA PHE A 144 -27.32 1.52 -30.20
C PHE A 144 -26.41 0.28 -30.25
N GLY A 145 -26.56 -0.58 -31.27
CA GLY A 145 -25.82 -1.85 -31.37
C GLY A 145 -26.20 -2.88 -30.30
N LEU A 146 -27.30 -2.67 -29.57
CA LEU A 146 -27.85 -3.65 -28.66
C LEU A 146 -28.63 -4.69 -29.45
N THR A 147 -28.05 -5.88 -29.56
CA THR A 147 -28.68 -7.07 -30.12
C THR A 147 -29.20 -7.95 -28.98
N PRO A 148 -30.06 -8.95 -29.25
CA PRO A 148 -30.41 -9.96 -28.26
C PRO A 148 -29.21 -10.77 -27.72
N GLN A 149 -28.02 -10.62 -28.32
CA GLN A 149 -26.76 -11.22 -27.89
C GLN A 149 -25.84 -10.22 -27.19
N THR A 150 -26.26 -8.96 -27.02
CA THR A 150 -25.42 -7.95 -26.37
C THR A 150 -25.48 -8.13 -24.86
N ASP A 151 -24.35 -8.52 -24.28
CA ASP A 151 -24.16 -8.62 -22.84
C ASP A 151 -23.76 -7.25 -22.28
N ILE A 152 -24.36 -6.86 -21.16
CA ILE A 152 -23.91 -5.70 -20.39
C ILE A 152 -22.92 -6.19 -19.36
N VAL A 153 -21.69 -5.70 -19.43
CA VAL A 153 -20.60 -6.10 -18.52
C VAL A 153 -20.06 -4.88 -17.81
N LEU A 154 -19.98 -4.93 -16.48
CA LEU A 154 -19.18 -3.97 -15.72
C LEU A 154 -17.69 -4.34 -15.86
N LYS A 155 -16.92 -3.40 -16.42
CA LYS A 155 -15.50 -3.58 -16.71
C LYS A 155 -14.62 -3.63 -15.45
N ASP A 156 -15.04 -2.97 -14.38
CA ASP A 156 -14.26 -2.84 -13.15
C ASP A 156 -15.01 -3.44 -11.95
N ARG A 157 -14.76 -4.73 -11.70
CA ARG A 157 -15.32 -5.50 -10.56
C ARG A 157 -14.30 -5.75 -9.45
N ALA A 158 -13.04 -5.49 -9.75
CA ALA A 158 -11.92 -5.66 -8.84
C ALA A 158 -11.50 -4.30 -8.30
N PHE A 159 -11.42 -4.19 -6.98
CA PHE A 159 -10.94 -3.03 -6.26
C PHE A 159 -9.65 -3.40 -5.58
N LYS A 160 -8.62 -2.56 -5.72
CA LYS A 160 -7.32 -2.83 -5.14
C LYS A 160 -6.96 -1.78 -4.11
N HIS A 161 -6.61 -2.22 -2.92
CA HIS A 161 -6.02 -1.39 -1.89
C HIS A 161 -4.55 -1.76 -1.74
N SER A 162 -3.67 -0.75 -1.80
CA SER A 162 -2.23 -0.96 -1.72
C SER A 162 -1.62 -0.07 -0.66
N PHE A 163 -0.70 -0.62 0.11
CA PHE A 163 0.11 0.13 1.07
C PHE A 163 1.54 -0.41 1.08
N TYR A 164 2.46 0.43 1.53
CA TYR A 164 3.88 0.10 1.60
C TYR A 164 4.26 -0.39 2.98
N ILE A 165 5.13 -1.38 3.07
CA ILE A 165 5.68 -1.86 4.33
C ILE A 165 7.20 -1.91 4.25
N ALA A 166 7.87 -1.20 5.16
CA ALA A 166 9.28 -1.40 5.48
C ALA A 166 9.42 -2.01 6.88
N ALA A 167 10.24 -3.04 7.04
CA ALA A 167 10.32 -3.78 8.30
C ALA A 167 11.76 -4.15 8.69
N ARG A 168 11.98 -4.29 10.01
CA ARG A 168 13.20 -4.87 10.62
C ARG A 168 12.98 -6.16 11.39
N THR A 169 11.77 -6.70 11.29
CA THR A 169 11.35 -7.91 11.97
C THR A 169 10.49 -8.73 11.03
N ASP A 170 10.34 -10.00 11.33
CA ASP A 170 9.25 -10.80 10.79
C ASP A 170 7.93 -10.45 11.48
N PHE A 171 6.82 -10.58 10.76
CA PHE A 171 5.50 -10.18 11.23
C PHE A 171 4.39 -10.89 10.43
N TYR A 172 3.18 -10.83 10.98
CA TYR A 172 1.97 -11.23 10.27
C TYR A 172 1.12 -10.01 9.91
N VAL A 173 0.47 -10.07 8.75
CA VAL A 173 -0.62 -9.15 8.38
C VAL A 173 -1.94 -9.87 8.65
N TYR A 174 -2.81 -9.23 9.42
CA TYR A 174 -4.17 -9.67 9.71
C TYR A 174 -5.16 -8.71 9.06
N GLY A 175 -6.30 -9.24 8.64
CA GLY A 175 -7.42 -8.49 8.10
C GLY A 175 -8.67 -8.74 8.92
N ARG A 176 -9.50 -7.72 9.08
CA ARG A 176 -10.86 -7.81 9.62
C ARG A 176 -11.80 -6.98 8.77
N ALA A 177 -12.89 -7.57 8.30
CA ALA A 177 -13.94 -6.89 7.54
C ALA A 177 -15.24 -6.77 8.33
N TRP A 178 -16.03 -5.74 8.04
CA TRP A 178 -17.41 -5.59 8.49
C TRP A 178 -18.19 -4.66 7.57
N LEU A 179 -19.52 -4.69 7.67
CA LEU A 179 -20.39 -3.79 6.94
C LEU A 179 -20.31 -2.39 7.54
N GLN A 180 -19.90 -1.41 6.73
CA GLN A 180 -19.91 0.01 7.13
C GLN A 180 -21.27 0.65 6.84
N SER A 181 -21.78 0.48 5.62
CA SER A 181 -23.11 0.90 5.19
C SER A 181 -23.64 -0.06 4.14
N GLY A 182 -24.97 -0.20 4.10
CA GLY A 182 -25.67 -0.99 3.11
C GLY A 182 -27.10 -0.47 3.00
N SER A 183 -27.61 -0.30 1.79
CA SER A 183 -29.00 0.08 1.56
C SER A 183 -29.53 -0.49 0.24
N GLY A 184 -30.84 -0.68 0.17
CA GLY A 184 -31.50 -1.20 -1.03
C GLY A 184 -31.24 -2.69 -1.28
N GLU A 185 -31.72 -3.15 -2.43
CA GLU A 185 -31.67 -4.54 -2.88
C GLU A 185 -30.23 -5.03 -3.09
N LEU A 186 -29.31 -4.12 -3.43
CA LEU A 186 -27.90 -4.45 -3.66
C LEU A 186 -27.23 -5.00 -2.39
N ALA A 187 -27.50 -4.38 -1.24
CA ALA A 187 -26.94 -4.79 0.04
C ALA A 187 -27.51 -6.13 0.53
N ASP A 188 -28.73 -6.47 0.11
CA ASP A 188 -29.38 -7.75 0.42
C ASP A 188 -28.91 -8.88 -0.53
N SER A 189 -28.40 -8.51 -1.71
CA SER A 189 -28.08 -9.46 -2.79
C SER A 189 -26.61 -9.90 -2.81
N ILE A 190 -25.71 -9.11 -2.24
CA ILE A 190 -24.27 -9.41 -2.21
C ILE A 190 -23.84 -9.66 -0.76
N SER A 191 -23.40 -10.88 -0.49
CA SER A 191 -22.81 -11.28 0.80
C SER A 191 -21.27 -11.20 0.78
N PRO A 192 -20.63 -11.08 1.95
CA PRO A 192 -19.15 -11.06 2.04
C PRO A 192 -18.47 -12.29 1.43
N GLU A 193 -19.10 -13.47 1.51
CA GLU A 193 -18.60 -14.74 0.94
C GLU A 193 -18.54 -14.71 -0.60
N GLN A 194 -19.28 -13.80 -1.23
CA GLN A 194 -19.27 -13.61 -2.69
C GLN A 194 -18.24 -12.57 -3.12
N THR A 195 -17.65 -11.83 -2.18
CA THR A 195 -16.63 -10.83 -2.46
C THR A 195 -15.24 -11.46 -2.27
N GLY A 196 -14.62 -11.84 -3.37
CA GLY A 196 -13.29 -12.46 -3.39
C GLY A 196 -12.23 -11.57 -2.76
N LEU A 197 -11.21 -12.19 -2.17
CA LEU A 197 -10.11 -11.52 -1.47
C LEU A 197 -8.77 -12.10 -1.92
N GLY A 198 -7.97 -11.28 -2.59
CA GLY A 198 -6.61 -11.58 -3.03
C GLY A 198 -5.57 -10.78 -2.24
N VAL A 199 -4.42 -11.40 -1.97
CA VAL A 199 -3.30 -10.73 -1.29
C VAL A 199 -2.01 -11.04 -2.02
N ASP A 200 -1.31 -10.00 -2.47
CA ASP A 200 -0.06 -10.11 -3.19
C ASP A 200 0.97 -9.09 -2.68
N MET A 201 2.23 -9.25 -3.10
CA MET A 201 3.31 -8.36 -2.73
C MET A 201 4.21 -8.05 -3.93
N VAL A 202 4.44 -6.76 -4.15
CA VAL A 202 5.40 -6.26 -5.12
C VAL A 202 6.62 -5.75 -4.37
N ARG A 203 7.79 -6.32 -4.68
CA ARG A 203 9.02 -6.03 -3.93
C ARG A 203 9.65 -4.68 -4.29
N THR A 204 9.55 -4.26 -5.54
CA THR A 204 10.12 -3.01 -6.06
C THR A 204 9.30 -2.51 -7.23
N GLY A 205 9.20 -1.18 -7.38
CA GLY A 205 8.42 -0.56 -8.43
C GLY A 205 8.42 0.95 -8.33
N VAL A 206 7.61 1.57 -9.19
CA VAL A 206 7.35 3.02 -9.18
C VAL A 206 5.86 3.22 -9.40
N ASP A 207 5.19 3.86 -8.44
CA ASP A 207 3.75 4.14 -8.47
C ASP A 207 3.53 5.65 -8.48
N ASN A 208 2.98 6.20 -9.57
CA ASN A 208 2.68 7.64 -9.67
C ASN A 208 3.87 8.56 -9.30
N GLY A 209 5.09 8.13 -9.63
CA GLY A 209 6.33 8.84 -9.31
C GLY A 209 6.96 8.49 -7.95
N PHE A 210 6.28 7.69 -7.12
CA PHE A 210 6.82 7.15 -5.87
C PHE A 210 7.60 5.86 -6.13
N ALA A 211 8.93 5.92 -6.05
CA ALA A 211 9.80 4.75 -6.23
C ALA A 211 10.00 4.01 -4.89
N PHE A 212 9.94 2.68 -4.92
CA PHE A 212 10.11 1.85 -3.73
C PHE A 212 10.93 0.59 -4.00
N GLY A 213 11.49 0.04 -2.92
CA GLY A 213 12.13 -1.27 -2.96
C GLY A 213 13.52 -1.33 -3.60
N SER A 214 14.18 -0.19 -3.81
CA SER A 214 15.55 -0.18 -4.37
C SER A 214 16.59 -0.84 -3.45
N SER A 215 16.29 -0.94 -2.15
CA SER A 215 17.08 -1.55 -1.08
C SER A 215 16.28 -2.60 -0.30
N THR A 216 15.30 -3.24 -0.92
CA THR A 216 14.56 -4.37 -0.33
C THR A 216 15.25 -5.70 -0.59
N THR A 217 15.01 -6.64 0.30
CA THR A 217 15.32 -8.05 0.11
C THR A 217 14.02 -8.83 -0.08
N ASP A 218 14.11 -10.10 -0.42
CA ASP A 218 12.96 -10.99 -0.35
C ASP A 218 12.60 -11.24 1.11
N PRO A 219 11.41 -10.82 1.58
CA PRO A 219 11.00 -11.01 2.97
C PRO A 219 10.47 -12.42 3.26
N ASP A 220 10.50 -13.35 2.29
CA ASP A 220 9.83 -14.66 2.38
C ASP A 220 8.34 -14.46 2.68
N PHE A 221 7.68 -13.79 1.74
CA PHE A 221 6.26 -13.46 1.79
C PHE A 221 5.42 -14.69 1.47
N VAL A 222 4.49 -15.00 2.37
CA VAL A 222 3.58 -16.14 2.22
C VAL A 222 2.14 -15.69 2.49
N PRO A 223 1.28 -15.65 1.46
CA PRO A 223 -0.16 -15.50 1.64
C PRO A 223 -0.72 -16.60 2.53
N ALA A 224 -1.69 -16.27 3.37
CA ALA A 224 -2.36 -17.25 4.21
C ALA A 224 -3.20 -18.21 3.36
N SER A 225 -3.14 -19.50 3.68
CA SER A 225 -4.04 -20.50 3.10
C SER A 225 -5.43 -20.40 3.70
N GLY A 226 -6.48 -20.62 2.89
CA GLY A 226 -7.86 -20.66 3.38
C GLY A 226 -8.44 -19.27 3.68
N ILE A 227 -7.97 -18.26 2.96
CA ILE A 227 -8.60 -16.95 2.84
C ILE A 227 -8.94 -16.78 1.36
N ALA A 228 -10.21 -16.72 1.01
CA ALA A 228 -10.67 -16.59 -0.37
C ALA A 228 -11.63 -15.42 -0.59
N ASP A 229 -12.31 -14.96 0.46
CA ASP A 229 -13.35 -13.93 0.39
C ASP A 229 -13.40 -13.06 1.65
N LEU A 230 -14.31 -12.09 1.70
CA LEU A 230 -14.48 -11.21 2.86
C LEU A 230 -15.13 -11.91 4.06
N ASP A 231 -15.89 -12.98 3.87
CA ASP A 231 -16.50 -13.74 4.98
C ASP A 231 -15.42 -14.38 5.85
N ASP A 232 -14.34 -14.84 5.23
CA ASP A 232 -13.20 -15.39 5.94
C ASP A 232 -12.61 -14.44 6.98
N ILE A 233 -12.68 -13.12 6.78
CA ILE A 233 -12.18 -12.13 7.73
C ILE A 233 -13.30 -11.35 8.43
N TRP A 234 -14.54 -11.81 8.35
CA TRP A 234 -15.70 -11.08 8.83
C TRP A 234 -15.78 -11.04 10.35
N ASN A 235 -15.84 -9.83 10.91
CA ASN A 235 -15.87 -9.50 12.35
C ASN A 235 -14.70 -10.02 13.21
N THR A 236 -13.92 -10.99 12.73
CA THR A 236 -12.83 -11.64 13.45
C THR A 236 -11.53 -11.48 12.66
N PRO A 237 -10.48 -10.88 13.23
CA PRO A 237 -9.20 -10.80 12.55
C PRO A 237 -8.66 -12.18 12.20
N LYS A 238 -8.37 -12.42 10.92
CA LYS A 238 -7.60 -13.58 10.47
C LYS A 238 -6.34 -13.15 9.74
N ARG A 239 -5.34 -14.02 9.75
CA ARG A 239 -4.07 -13.80 9.08
C ARG A 239 -4.29 -13.80 7.57
N LEU A 240 -3.86 -12.74 6.90
CA LEU A 240 -3.85 -12.58 5.45
C LEU A 240 -2.51 -12.99 4.83
N ALA A 241 -1.41 -12.65 5.49
CA ALA A 241 -0.07 -12.95 5.01
C ALA A 241 0.95 -13.01 6.15
N GLU A 242 2.11 -13.56 5.84
CA GLU A 242 3.26 -13.69 6.73
C GLU A 242 4.53 -13.23 6.03
N PHE A 243 5.34 -12.44 6.72
CA PHE A 243 6.67 -12.01 6.30
C PHE A 243 7.66 -12.68 7.24
N ARG A 244 8.42 -13.67 6.77
CA ARG A 244 9.15 -14.62 7.64
C ARG A 244 10.58 -14.24 7.95
N ARG A 245 11.10 -13.22 7.27
CA ARG A 245 12.48 -12.81 7.43
C ARG A 245 12.65 -11.96 8.69
N ASN A 246 13.43 -12.45 9.66
CA ASN A 246 13.75 -11.72 10.89
C ASN A 246 14.43 -10.35 10.61
N GLY A 247 15.07 -10.17 9.46
CA GLY A 247 15.60 -8.86 9.03
C GLY A 247 14.56 -7.90 8.46
N GLY A 248 13.30 -8.34 8.31
CA GLY A 248 12.21 -7.68 7.63
C GLY A 248 12.39 -7.59 6.11
N THR A 249 11.89 -6.50 5.52
CA THR A 249 11.88 -6.25 4.08
C THR A 249 13.19 -5.66 3.56
N ARG A 250 14.07 -5.16 4.43
CA ARG A 250 15.29 -4.43 4.03
C ARG A 250 16.45 -5.36 3.65
N ALA A 251 17.22 -4.97 2.63
CA ALA A 251 18.50 -5.60 2.28
C ALA A 251 19.69 -4.91 2.97
N SER A 252 19.68 -3.59 3.01
CA SER A 252 20.74 -2.76 3.58
C SER A 252 20.15 -1.51 4.22
N ASN A 253 20.98 -0.78 4.96
CA ASN A 253 20.58 0.55 5.43
C ASN A 253 20.34 1.48 4.23
N SER A 254 19.40 2.39 4.37
CA SER A 254 19.01 3.39 3.36
C SER A 254 18.75 4.71 4.06
N ASN A 255 18.86 5.83 3.35
CA ASN A 255 18.43 7.15 3.83
C ASN A 255 16.93 7.38 3.72
N ASP A 256 16.24 6.53 2.97
CA ASP A 256 14.80 6.60 2.73
C ASP A 256 14.15 5.27 3.09
N VAL A 257 13.03 5.34 3.81
CA VAL A 257 12.20 4.18 4.19
C VAL A 257 11.57 3.56 2.93
N ALA A 258 11.19 4.37 1.93
CA ALA A 258 10.60 3.90 0.69
C ALA A 258 11.50 2.90 -0.06
N ASN A 259 12.81 3.14 -0.05
CA ASN A 259 13.80 2.22 -0.63
C ASN A 259 13.81 0.85 0.06
N GLN A 260 13.40 0.77 1.32
CA GLN A 260 13.35 -0.45 2.13
C GLN A 260 11.94 -1.06 2.19
N ALA A 261 10.99 -0.48 1.46
CA ALA A 261 9.60 -0.88 1.50
C ALA A 261 9.23 -1.80 0.32
N VAL A 262 8.35 -2.76 0.60
CA VAL A 262 7.59 -3.50 -0.40
C VAL A 262 6.17 -2.95 -0.47
N ARG A 263 5.46 -3.13 -1.58
CA ARG A 263 4.04 -2.82 -1.70
C ARG A 263 3.24 -4.09 -1.45
N VAL A 264 2.29 -4.03 -0.52
CA VAL A 264 1.29 -5.08 -0.31
C VAL A 264 0.02 -4.65 -1.00
N ASP A 265 -0.53 -5.59 -1.76
CA ASP A 265 -1.64 -5.42 -2.66
C ASP A 265 -2.79 -6.30 -2.16
N ILE A 266 -3.91 -5.69 -1.81
CA ILE A 266 -5.12 -6.38 -1.37
C ILE A 266 -6.20 -6.12 -2.40
N GLU A 267 -6.62 -7.17 -3.09
CA GLU A 267 -7.63 -7.12 -4.12
C GLU A 267 -8.95 -7.65 -3.58
N TYR A 268 -10.03 -6.92 -3.85
CA TYR A 268 -11.39 -7.31 -3.56
C TYR A 268 -12.13 -7.47 -4.88
N GLN A 269 -12.77 -8.61 -5.10
CA GLN A 269 -13.48 -8.88 -6.33
C GLN A 269 -14.96 -9.11 -6.05
N LEU A 270 -15.81 -8.20 -6.52
CA LEU A 270 -17.26 -8.43 -6.49
C LEU A 270 -17.64 -9.60 -7.41
N PRO A 271 -18.75 -10.31 -7.11
CA PRO A 271 -19.26 -11.35 -7.99
C PRO A 271 -19.66 -10.77 -9.35
N GLU A 272 -19.97 -11.64 -10.31
CA GLU A 272 -20.49 -11.18 -11.59
C GLU A 272 -21.80 -10.42 -11.35
N PRO A 273 -21.94 -9.18 -11.86
CA PRO A 273 -23.14 -8.40 -11.65
C PRO A 273 -24.33 -9.08 -12.32
N ASP A 274 -25.41 -9.20 -11.58
CA ASP A 274 -26.72 -9.58 -12.08
C ASP A 274 -27.66 -8.40 -11.88
N PHE A 275 -28.42 -8.01 -12.91
CA PHE A 275 -29.46 -6.98 -12.79
C PHE A 275 -30.54 -7.34 -11.77
N SER A 276 -30.62 -8.61 -11.36
CA SER A 276 -31.46 -9.06 -10.24
C SER A 276 -31.02 -8.52 -8.87
N TYR A 277 -29.79 -8.01 -8.74
CA TYR A 277 -29.30 -7.41 -7.50
C TYR A 277 -30.00 -6.09 -7.15
N GLY A 278 -30.72 -5.50 -8.10
CA GLY A 278 -31.53 -4.32 -7.87
C GLY A 278 -30.70 -3.06 -7.58
N THR A 279 -31.31 -2.08 -6.92
CA THR A 279 -30.67 -0.78 -6.65
C THR A 279 -30.21 -0.66 -5.20
N GLY A 280 -29.10 0.03 -4.95
CA GLY A 280 -28.63 0.24 -3.57
C GLY A 280 -27.19 0.73 -3.44
N GLU A 281 -26.71 0.69 -2.20
CA GLU A 281 -25.32 0.99 -1.82
C GLU A 281 -24.79 -0.16 -0.96
N LEU A 282 -23.52 -0.52 -1.16
CA LEU A 282 -22.82 -1.48 -0.33
C LEU A 282 -21.41 -0.98 -0.05
N ALA A 283 -21.06 -0.84 1.23
CA ALA A 283 -19.73 -0.44 1.66
C ALA A 283 -19.23 -1.37 2.77
N TYR A 284 -18.16 -2.10 2.46
CA TYR A 284 -17.39 -2.84 3.45
C TYR A 284 -16.26 -1.97 3.98
N ARG A 285 -16.00 -2.08 5.27
CA ARG A 285 -14.77 -1.58 5.88
C ARG A 285 -13.85 -2.75 6.16
N VAL A 286 -12.59 -2.62 5.75
CA VAL A 286 -11.54 -3.58 6.07
C VAL A 286 -10.44 -2.88 6.84
N GLU A 287 -10.05 -3.50 7.94
CA GLU A 287 -8.98 -3.04 8.82
C GLU A 287 -7.81 -4.02 8.75
N TYR A 288 -6.60 -3.46 8.63
CA TYR A 288 -5.36 -4.23 8.64
C TYR A 288 -4.65 -4.07 9.97
N LEU A 289 -4.21 -5.20 10.52
CA LEU A 289 -3.54 -5.27 11.80
C LEU A 289 -2.21 -6.00 11.63
N PHE A 290 -1.22 -5.62 12.41
CA PHE A 290 0.11 -6.20 12.34
C PHE A 290 0.44 -6.90 13.64
N TYR A 291 0.88 -8.15 13.55
CA TYR A 291 1.15 -9.00 14.70
C TYR A 291 2.60 -9.42 14.72
N ASN A 292 3.18 -9.50 15.93
CA ASN A 292 4.51 -10.05 16.09
C ASN A 292 4.51 -11.55 15.74
N ARG A 293 5.57 -12.01 15.10
CA ARG A 293 5.71 -13.39 14.67
C ARG A 293 6.36 -14.29 15.72
#